data_AF-A0A925T483-F1
#
_entry.id   AF-A0A925T483-F1
#
_cell.length_a   1.000
_cell.length_b   1.000
_cell.length_c   1.000
_cell.angle_alpha   90.00
_cell.angle_beta   90.00
_cell.angle_gamma   90.00
#
_symmetry.space_group_name_H-M   'P 1'
#
loop_
_entity.id
_entity.type
_entity.pdbx_description
1 polymer ?
#
loop_
_entity_poly.entity_id
_entity_poly.type
_entity_poly.pdbx_seq_one_letter_code
_entity_poly.pdbx_strand_id
1 'polypeptide(L)'
;MNSHHFVEQKTSQQSSPRVVSYFQLGIIVMSFIAGVVAALILRNILSSESIVFSTTSLISFLFGIALSAASIVLAVVAIALGKSSERVMIDRSDQSITLQNEVFIKTTEALGRIESSTGVTEKRIEDIISGRAGAISHRIADRLAESKGTATPKSRKSIEEEVKQSLIEEFSVERRKKYEAEVAEKEKVRQQALEKYTAFRDAVLQNISKEPSVMVLKLEPGKFDSEGNDLVDGVFEIREQKIAVDVISTALIVEDYFTFYFPKHLTDLSKEIAKGTFTKCYLVFDDAIDDSDFRKVLDEFRAIMRTDISARMPVVTGDVESVSKMIIEELNKADSGNGVGGGFANPRT
;
A
#
# COMPACT_ATOMS: atom_id res chain seq x y z
N MET A 1 16.99 37.12 55.98
CA MET A 1 16.07 38.26 55.72
C MET A 1 15.93 38.41 54.22
N ASN A 2 14.70 38.66 53.78
CA ASN A 2 14.23 38.97 52.41
C ASN A 2 14.24 37.79 51.43
N SER A 3 13.17 37.46 50.72
CA SER A 3 11.74 37.77 50.79
C SER A 3 11.15 36.95 49.64
N HIS A 4 10.43 35.87 49.96
CA HIS A 4 9.73 35.08 48.96
C HIS A 4 8.58 35.90 48.40
N HIS A 5 8.74 36.39 47.16
CA HIS A 5 7.64 36.93 46.37
C HIS A 5 6.69 35.79 46.02
N PHE A 6 5.61 35.67 46.78
CA PHE A 6 4.45 34.87 46.41
C PHE A 6 3.75 35.60 45.25
N VAL A 7 3.90 35.06 44.04
CA VAL A 7 3.10 35.47 42.89
C VAL A 7 1.74 34.80 43.04
N GLU A 8 0.76 35.59 43.45
CA GLU A 8 -0.64 35.21 43.51
C GLU A 8 -1.15 34.99 42.08
N GLN A 9 -1.12 33.74 41.61
CA GLN A 9 -1.73 33.34 40.35
C GLN A 9 -3.25 33.46 40.48
N LYS A 10 -3.81 34.57 39.98
CA LYS A 10 -5.22 34.69 39.65
C LYS A 10 -5.56 33.60 38.61
N THR A 11 -6.16 32.51 39.06
CA THR A 11 -6.87 31.56 38.20
C THR A 11 -7.99 32.31 37.49
N SER A 12 -7.74 32.67 36.23
CA SER A 12 -8.78 33.04 35.29
C SER A 12 -9.77 31.88 35.22
N GLN A 13 -11.00 32.11 35.67
CA GLN A 13 -12.11 31.21 35.43
C GLN A 13 -12.32 31.13 33.92
N GLN A 14 -11.69 30.13 33.30
CA GLN A 14 -12.00 29.70 31.94
C GLN A 14 -13.46 29.26 31.94
N SER A 15 -14.33 30.07 31.33
CA SER A 15 -15.69 29.68 31.03
C SER A 15 -15.61 28.43 30.16
N SER A 16 -15.98 27.28 30.72
CA SER A 16 -16.05 26.02 29.98
C SER A 16 -16.88 26.25 28.72
N PRO A 17 -16.37 25.93 27.52
CA PRO A 17 -17.14 26.05 26.30
C PRO A 17 -18.43 25.25 26.50
N ARG A 18 -19.59 25.91 26.38
CA ARG A 18 -20.90 25.24 26.44
C ARG A 18 -20.99 24.29 25.26
N VAL A 19 -20.64 23.03 25.48
CA VAL A 19 -20.79 21.96 24.50
C VAL A 19 -22.27 21.65 24.42
N VAL A 20 -22.92 22.06 23.33
CA VAL A 20 -24.31 21.69 23.04
C VAL A 20 -24.33 20.19 22.77
N SER A 21 -25.07 19.44 23.58
CA SER A 21 -25.19 17.99 23.40
C SER A 21 -25.96 17.69 22.12
N TYR A 22 -25.52 16.69 21.34
CA TYR A 22 -26.25 16.20 20.16
C TYR A 22 -27.72 15.87 20.47
N PHE A 23 -28.01 15.46 21.72
CA PHE A 23 -29.36 15.22 22.19
C PHE A 23 -30.22 16.51 22.23
N GLN A 24 -29.64 17.64 22.66
CA GLN A 24 -30.33 18.93 22.69
C GLN A 24 -30.61 19.43 21.27
N LEU A 25 -29.65 19.28 20.36
CA LEU A 25 -29.84 19.62 18.95
C LEU A 25 -30.96 18.77 18.32
N GLY A 26 -30.98 17.46 18.61
CA GLY A 26 -32.01 16.54 18.14
C GLY A 26 -33.41 16.93 18.61
N ILE A 27 -33.57 17.30 19.90
CA ILE A 27 -34.86 17.78 20.44
C ILE A 27 -35.31 19.08 19.76
N ILE A 28 -34.40 20.01 19.49
CA ILE A 28 -34.73 21.27 18.81
C ILE A 28 -35.23 20.98 17.38
N VAL A 29 -34.54 20.11 16.64
CA VAL A 29 -34.93 19.74 15.27
C VAL A 29 -36.28 19.01 15.27
N MET A 30 -36.49 18.05 16.18
CA MET A 30 -37.75 17.31 16.27
C MET A 30 -38.93 18.19 16.67
N SER A 31 -38.73 19.11 17.61
CA SER A 31 -39.79 20.05 18.02
C SER A 31 -40.15 21.04 16.90
N PHE A 32 -39.16 21.48 16.11
CA PHE A 32 -39.40 22.28 14.92
C PHE A 32 -40.22 21.53 13.86
N ILE A 33 -39.82 20.30 13.52
CA ILE A 33 -40.55 19.46 12.55
C ILE A 33 -41.98 19.21 13.01
N ALA A 34 -42.17 18.86 14.28
CA ALA A 34 -43.50 18.66 14.86
C ALA A 34 -44.37 19.92 14.78
N GLY A 35 -43.79 21.10 15.04
CA GLY A 35 -44.47 22.39 14.89
C GLY A 35 -44.90 22.68 13.46
N VAL A 36 -44.03 22.42 12.47
CA VAL A 36 -44.36 22.59 11.04
C VAL A 36 -45.49 21.66 10.62
N VAL A 37 -45.43 20.38 11.01
CA VAL A 37 -46.48 19.39 10.71
C VAL A 37 -47.80 19.80 11.33
N ALA A 38 -47.80 20.20 12.61
CA ALA A 38 -49.00 20.67 13.30
C ALA A 38 -49.60 21.92 12.63
N ALA A 39 -48.77 22.88 12.24
CA ALA A 39 -49.23 24.08 11.54
C ALA A 39 -49.85 23.77 10.17
N LEU A 40 -49.26 22.82 9.42
CA LEU A 40 -49.80 22.38 8.13
C LEU A 40 -51.14 21.67 8.29
N ILE A 41 -51.27 20.79 9.28
CA ILE A 41 -52.55 20.10 9.61
C ILE A 41 -53.61 21.13 10.01
N LEU A 42 -53.28 22.07 10.89
CA LEU A 42 -54.21 23.10 11.35
C LEU A 42 -54.69 23.99 10.20
N ARG A 43 -53.77 24.43 9.34
CA ARG A 43 -54.09 25.20 8.13
C ARG A 43 -55.05 24.44 7.21
N ASN A 44 -54.86 23.12 7.10
CA ASN A 44 -55.70 22.27 6.28
C ASN A 44 -57.13 22.13 6.83
N ILE A 45 -57.24 21.91 8.14
CA ILE A 45 -58.54 21.86 8.83
C ILE A 45 -59.30 23.17 8.65
N LEU A 46 -58.60 24.32 8.73
CA LEU A 46 -59.19 25.64 8.55
C LEU A 46 -59.61 25.95 7.11
N SER A 47 -58.92 25.41 6.10
CA SER A 47 -59.24 25.70 4.69
C SER A 47 -60.42 24.89 4.15
N SER A 48 -60.88 23.85 4.85
CA SER A 48 -61.97 22.94 4.40
C SER A 48 -61.75 22.33 3.01
N GLU A 49 -60.53 22.38 2.48
CA GLU A 49 -60.17 21.79 1.19
C GLU A 49 -59.80 20.32 1.41
N SER A 50 -60.47 19.40 0.72
CA SER A 50 -60.06 18.01 0.74
C SER A 50 -58.67 17.88 0.09
N ILE A 51 -57.69 17.36 0.82
CA ILE A 51 -56.36 17.08 0.26
C ILE A 51 -56.48 15.93 -0.73
N VAL A 52 -56.65 16.26 -2.01
CA VAL A 52 -56.54 15.27 -3.08
C VAL A 52 -55.07 15.20 -3.47
N PHE A 53 -54.36 14.20 -2.94
CA PHE A 53 -53.00 13.92 -3.40
C PHE A 53 -53.06 13.38 -4.83
N SER A 54 -52.59 14.18 -5.79
CA SER A 54 -52.29 13.63 -7.11
C SER A 54 -51.18 12.59 -6.98
N THR A 55 -51.24 11.51 -7.77
CA THR A 55 -50.20 10.47 -7.81
C THR A 55 -48.81 11.10 -8.04
N THR A 56 -48.73 12.13 -8.88
CA THR A 56 -47.52 12.88 -9.16
C THR A 56 -46.97 13.62 -7.93
N SER A 57 -47.83 14.25 -7.14
CA SER A 57 -47.44 14.93 -5.89
C SER A 57 -46.93 13.95 -4.84
N LEU A 58 -47.56 12.79 -4.72
CA LEU A 58 -47.13 11.73 -3.79
C LEU A 58 -45.74 11.17 -4.15
N ILE A 59 -45.52 10.89 -5.45
CA ILE A 59 -44.23 10.40 -5.94
C ILE A 59 -43.13 11.44 -5.70
N SER A 60 -43.39 12.71 -6.02
CA SER A 60 -42.43 13.80 -5.83
C SER A 60 -42.07 13.99 -4.35
N PHE A 61 -43.05 13.86 -3.46
CA PHE A 61 -42.83 13.90 -2.01
C PHE A 61 -41.96 12.73 -1.53
N LEU A 62 -42.23 11.50 -2.01
CA LEU A 62 -41.44 10.32 -1.67
C LEU A 62 -39.98 10.47 -2.13
N PHE A 63 -39.75 10.94 -3.36
CA PHE A 63 -38.41 11.23 -3.86
C PHE A 63 -37.71 12.33 -3.07
N GLY A 64 -38.43 13.37 -2.65
CA GLY A 64 -37.89 14.43 -1.80
C GLY A 64 -37.40 13.90 -0.44
N ILE A 65 -38.16 13.01 0.20
CA ILE A 65 -37.74 12.34 1.44
C ILE A 65 -36.51 11.46 1.18
N ALA A 66 -36.53 10.65 0.12
CA ALA A 66 -35.42 9.75 -0.22
C ALA A 66 -34.12 10.53 -0.50
N LEU A 67 -34.20 11.63 -1.27
CA LEU A 67 -33.06 12.51 -1.55
C LEU A 67 -32.53 13.20 -0.29
N SER A 68 -33.42 13.67 0.59
CA SER A 68 -33.04 14.27 1.87
C SER A 68 -32.31 13.26 2.77
N ALA A 69 -32.86 12.05 2.89
CA ALA A 69 -32.23 10.97 3.66
C ALA A 69 -30.86 10.58 3.08
N ALA A 70 -30.75 10.43 1.75
CA ALA A 70 -29.49 10.14 1.08
C ALA A 70 -28.43 11.23 1.34
N SER A 71 -28.82 12.50 1.28
CA SER A 71 -27.92 13.65 1.56
C SER A 71 -27.37 13.62 2.99
N ILE A 72 -28.23 13.32 3.99
CA ILE A 72 -27.80 13.19 5.38
C ILE A 72 -26.81 12.03 5.55
N VAL A 73 -27.09 10.87 4.95
CA VAL A 73 -26.20 9.71 5.00
C VAL A 73 -24.84 10.04 4.37
N LEU A 74 -24.84 10.68 3.20
CA LEU A 74 -23.60 11.12 2.53
C LEU A 74 -22.80 12.09 3.39
N ALA A 75 -23.45 13.05 4.05
CA ALA A 75 -22.77 13.98 4.96
C ALA A 75 -22.13 13.26 6.16
N VAL A 76 -22.84 12.30 6.76
CA VAL A 76 -22.31 11.49 7.87
C VAL A 76 -21.11 10.65 7.42
N VAL A 77 -21.19 10.03 6.24
CA VAL A 77 -20.09 9.24 5.66
C VAL A 77 -18.88 10.13 5.38
N ALA A 78 -19.07 11.32 4.80
CA ALA A 78 -17.98 12.26 4.55
C ALA A 78 -17.27 12.69 5.85
N ILE A 79 -18.03 12.98 6.91
CA ILE A 79 -17.47 13.31 8.23
C ILE A 79 -16.70 12.12 8.83
N ALA A 80 -17.26 10.90 8.71
CA ALA A 80 -16.64 9.69 9.21
C ALA A 80 -15.32 9.38 8.48
N LEU A 81 -15.30 9.49 7.16
CA LEU A 81 -14.10 9.31 6.33
C LEU A 81 -13.03 10.37 6.63
N GLY A 82 -13.44 11.63 6.83
CA GLY A 82 -12.52 12.70 7.25
C GLY A 82 -11.84 12.37 8.59
N LYS A 83 -12.62 11.96 9.60
CA LYS A 83 -12.08 11.55 10.91
C LYS A 83 -11.21 10.29 10.84
N SER A 84 -11.58 9.33 9.99
CA SER A 84 -10.77 8.12 9.78
C SER A 84 -9.42 8.47 9.14
N SER A 85 -9.43 9.36 8.16
CA SER A 85 -8.20 9.82 7.48
C SER A 85 -7.27 10.58 8.43
N GLU A 86 -7.84 11.45 9.28
CA GLU A 86 -7.10 12.15 10.33
C GLU A 86 -6.43 11.16 11.30
N ARG A 87 -7.17 10.13 11.75
CA ARG A 87 -6.62 9.09 12.65
C ARG A 87 -5.49 8.28 12.00
N VAL A 88 -5.67 7.84 10.76
CA VAL A 88 -4.62 7.09 10.04
C VAL A 88 -3.38 7.96 9.82
N MET A 89 -3.55 9.26 9.55
CA MET A 89 -2.44 10.17 9.41
C MET A 89 -1.68 10.37 10.72
N ILE A 90 -2.39 10.50 11.85
CA ILE A 90 -1.79 10.59 13.18
C ILE A 90 -1.03 9.30 13.51
N ASP A 91 -1.63 8.13 13.31
CA ASP A 91 -0.99 6.84 13.60
C ASP A 91 0.29 6.64 12.76
N ARG A 92 0.24 6.98 11.46
CA ARG A 92 1.42 6.96 10.59
C ARG A 92 2.49 7.95 11.03
N SER A 93 2.09 9.11 11.55
CA SER A 93 3.01 10.10 12.12
C SER A 93 3.69 9.56 13.38
N ASP A 94 2.94 8.94 14.29
CA ASP A 94 3.46 8.37 15.53
C ASP A 94 4.42 7.19 15.26
N GLN A 95 4.10 6.33 14.29
CA GLN A 95 5.01 5.28 13.82
C GLN A 95 6.29 5.87 13.22
N SER A 96 6.19 6.95 12.44
CA SER A 96 7.36 7.61 11.86
C SER A 96 8.26 8.21 12.95
N ILE A 97 7.68 8.82 13.99
CA ILE A 97 8.42 9.34 15.14
C ILE A 97 9.11 8.20 15.90
N THR A 98 8.43 7.07 16.08
CA THR A 98 8.98 5.90 16.76
C THR A 98 10.18 5.33 15.99
N LEU A 99 10.06 5.18 14.67
CA LEU A 99 11.15 4.73 13.80
C LEU A 99 12.33 5.71 13.81
N GLN A 100 12.07 7.02 13.79
CA GLN A 100 13.13 8.03 13.90
C GLN A 100 13.90 7.92 15.23
N ASN A 101 13.18 7.72 16.34
CA ASN A 101 13.81 7.49 17.65
C ASN A 101 14.60 6.18 17.67
N GLU A 102 14.08 5.11 17.08
CA GLU A 102 14.80 3.83 17.01
C GLU A 102 16.10 3.94 16.21
N VAL A 103 16.06 4.61 15.05
CA VAL A 103 17.25 4.88 14.24
C VAL A 103 18.25 5.75 15.03
N PHE A 104 17.78 6.77 15.74
CA PHE A 104 18.63 7.62 16.57
C PHE A 104 19.31 6.84 17.71
N ILE A 105 18.56 6.01 18.43
CA ILE A 105 19.07 5.16 19.50
C ILE A 105 20.08 4.16 18.94
N LYS A 106 19.74 3.44 17.87
CA LYS A 106 20.65 2.47 17.23
C LYS A 106 21.92 3.13 16.71
N THR A 107 21.82 4.34 16.15
CA THR A 107 22.98 5.11 15.70
C THR A 107 23.85 5.52 16.88
N THR A 108 23.24 6.01 17.97
CA THR A 108 23.95 6.40 19.19
C THR A 108 24.62 5.20 19.86
N GLU A 109 23.94 4.06 19.91
CA GLU A 109 24.49 2.82 20.45
C GLU A 109 25.63 2.30 19.57
N ALA A 110 25.49 2.34 18.24
CA ALA A 110 26.57 2.00 17.33
C ALA A 110 27.78 2.92 17.53
N LEU A 111 27.58 4.22 17.72
CA LEU A 111 28.66 5.17 18.04
C LEU A 111 29.32 4.85 19.38
N GLY A 112 28.56 4.53 20.43
CA GLY A 112 29.11 4.11 21.73
C GLY A 112 29.80 2.73 21.69
N ARG A 113 29.33 1.81 20.83
CA ARG A 113 30.01 0.54 20.55
C ARG A 113 31.29 0.73 19.76
N ILE A 114 31.34 1.67 18.83
CA ILE A 114 32.58 2.04 18.12
C ILE A 114 33.56 2.65 19.12
N GLU A 115 33.13 3.58 19.96
CA GLU A 115 33.94 4.18 21.02
C GLU A 115 34.51 3.09 21.96
N SER A 116 33.68 2.17 22.45
CA SER A 116 34.15 1.06 23.31
C SER A 116 34.98 0.00 22.57
N SER A 117 34.70 -0.28 21.29
CA SER A 117 35.44 -1.24 20.47
C SER A 117 36.81 -0.72 20.01
N THR A 118 37.08 0.58 20.10
CA THR A 118 38.43 1.14 19.91
C THR A 118 39.39 0.86 21.07
N GLY A 119 38.90 0.25 22.17
CA GLY A 119 39.74 -0.21 23.29
C GLY A 119 40.62 -1.44 22.99
N VAL A 120 40.47 -2.10 21.84
CA VAL A 120 41.22 -3.34 21.47
C VAL A 120 42.17 -3.12 20.28
N THR A 121 42.22 -1.90 19.74
CA THR A 121 43.02 -1.60 18.54
C THR A 121 44.50 -1.36 18.79
N GLU A 122 44.95 -1.05 20.01
CA GLU A 122 46.38 -0.72 20.21
C GLU A 122 47.30 -1.93 19.95
N LYS A 123 46.99 -3.09 20.54
CA LYS A 123 47.78 -4.33 20.40
C LYS A 123 47.68 -4.98 19.01
N ARG A 124 46.52 -4.88 18.36
CA ARG A 124 46.32 -5.41 16.98
C ARG A 124 46.93 -4.50 15.91
N ILE A 125 47.01 -3.20 16.19
CA ILE A 125 47.70 -2.25 15.32
C ILE A 125 49.22 -2.42 15.44
N GLU A 126 49.76 -2.74 16.63
CA GLU A 126 51.19 -3.06 16.82
C GLU A 126 51.65 -4.27 15.98
N ASP A 127 50.85 -5.33 15.91
CA ASP A 127 51.15 -6.52 15.11
C ASP A 127 51.10 -6.25 13.59
N ILE A 128 50.11 -5.46 13.13
CA ILE A 128 49.97 -5.10 11.72
C ILE A 128 51.04 -4.09 11.28
N ILE A 129 51.47 -3.19 12.17
CA ILE A 129 52.56 -2.24 11.93
C ILE A 129 53.91 -2.98 11.84
N SER A 130 54.16 -3.97 12.71
CA SER A 130 55.41 -4.73 12.71
C SER A 130 55.64 -5.55 11.43
N GLY A 131 54.58 -6.03 10.77
CA GLY A 131 54.67 -6.77 9.51
C GLY A 131 54.76 -5.93 8.23
N ARG A 132 54.43 -4.63 8.27
CA ARG A 132 54.40 -3.73 7.09
C ARG A 132 55.31 -2.50 7.17
N ALA A 133 56.00 -2.28 8.30
CA ALA A 133 56.91 -1.15 8.51
C ALA A 133 58.02 -1.03 7.45
N GLY A 134 58.49 -2.14 6.85
CA GLY A 134 59.56 -2.10 5.84
C GLY A 134 59.19 -1.37 4.53
N ALA A 135 57.95 -1.49 4.06
CA ALA A 135 57.52 -0.87 2.80
C ALA A 135 57.10 0.60 2.96
N ILE A 136 56.61 0.96 4.14
CA ILE A 136 56.21 2.34 4.47
C ILE A 136 57.44 3.18 4.86
N SER A 137 58.44 2.59 5.53
CA SER A 137 59.71 3.28 5.81
C SER A 137 60.44 3.72 4.55
N HIS A 138 60.41 2.95 3.46
CA HIS A 138 61.01 3.35 2.19
C HIS A 138 60.29 4.57 1.57
N ARG A 139 58.95 4.56 1.54
CA ARG A 139 58.16 5.70 1.02
C ARG A 139 58.25 6.96 1.89
N ILE A 140 58.44 6.81 3.21
CA ILE A 140 58.67 7.93 4.14
C ILE A 140 60.09 8.49 3.99
N ALA A 141 61.09 7.64 3.76
CA ALA A 141 62.46 8.08 3.48
C ALA A 141 62.55 8.86 2.16
N ASP A 142 61.86 8.42 1.12
CA ASP A 142 61.79 9.13 -0.18
C ASP A 142 61.12 10.50 -0.03
N ARG A 143 60.03 10.61 0.74
CA ARG A 143 59.34 11.89 1.01
C ARG A 143 60.12 12.83 1.95
N LEU A 144 60.90 12.30 2.89
CA LEU A 144 61.78 13.10 3.76
C LEU A 144 63.02 13.63 3.02
N ALA A 145 63.47 12.93 1.98
CA ALA A 145 64.55 13.41 1.12
C ALA A 145 64.10 14.60 0.24
N GLU A 146 62.84 14.63 -0.18
CA GLU A 146 62.25 15.71 -0.99
C GLU A 146 61.85 16.96 -0.16
N SER A 147 61.69 16.84 1.18
CA SER A 147 61.20 17.94 2.03
C SER A 147 62.30 18.83 2.67
N LYS A 148 63.53 18.83 2.15
CA LYS A 148 64.62 19.71 2.62
C LYS A 148 64.38 21.16 2.17
N GLY A 149 63.46 21.87 2.82
CA GLY A 149 63.19 23.27 2.47
C GLY A 149 62.57 24.17 3.53
N THR A 150 61.84 23.66 4.52
CA THR A 150 61.15 24.55 5.48
C THR A 150 61.12 23.99 6.90
N ALA A 151 61.46 24.86 7.83
CA ALA A 151 61.73 24.60 9.22
C ALA A 151 60.46 24.26 10.01
N THR A 152 60.32 22.99 10.38
CA THR A 152 60.01 22.49 11.74
C THR A 152 59.87 20.97 11.62
N PRO A 153 60.61 20.15 12.39
CA PRO A 153 60.44 18.71 12.34
C PRO A 153 59.08 18.36 12.95
N LYS A 154 58.05 18.19 12.09
CA LYS A 154 56.81 17.52 12.50
C LYS A 154 57.21 16.19 13.14
N SER A 155 56.79 15.95 14.38
CA SER A 155 57.16 14.73 15.08
C SER A 155 56.67 13.53 14.29
N ARG A 156 57.43 12.43 14.29
CA ARG A 156 57.06 11.19 13.60
C ARG A 156 55.64 10.74 13.96
N LYS A 157 55.22 10.96 15.23
CA LYS A 157 53.86 10.71 15.72
C LYS A 157 52.79 11.56 15.02
N SER A 158 53.04 12.86 14.79
CA SER A 158 52.04 13.73 14.15
C SER A 158 51.86 13.40 12.67
N ILE A 159 52.93 12.99 11.98
CA ILE A 159 52.85 12.52 10.58
C ILE A 159 52.12 11.17 10.51
N GLU A 160 52.36 10.28 11.49
CA GLU A 160 51.72 8.98 11.57
C GLU A 160 50.21 9.08 11.88
N GLU A 161 49.80 9.99 12.76
CA GLU A 161 48.39 10.31 13.03
C GLU A 161 47.69 10.90 11.79
N GLU A 162 48.32 11.85 11.09
CA GLU A 162 47.79 12.47 9.88
C GLU A 162 47.58 11.45 8.74
N VAL A 163 48.50 10.48 8.59
CA VAL A 163 48.39 9.37 7.62
C VAL A 163 47.33 8.35 8.03
N LYS A 164 47.22 8.05 9.33
CA LYS A 164 46.23 7.09 9.84
C LYS A 164 44.81 7.62 9.71
N GLN A 165 44.62 8.92 9.95
CA GLN A 165 43.33 9.58 9.88
C GLN A 165 42.85 9.72 8.43
N SER A 166 43.74 10.10 7.50
CA SER A 166 43.42 10.16 6.06
C SER A 166 43.06 8.80 5.46
N LEU A 167 43.75 7.72 5.84
CA LEU A 167 43.41 6.36 5.37
C LEU A 167 42.05 5.87 5.88
N ILE A 168 41.70 6.14 7.15
CA ILE A 168 40.40 5.74 7.72
C ILE A 168 39.26 6.50 7.04
N GLU A 169 39.46 7.78 6.78
CA GLU A 169 38.50 8.63 6.10
C GLU A 169 38.28 8.16 4.65
N GLU A 170 39.35 7.83 3.92
CA GLU A 170 39.28 7.32 2.55
C GLU A 170 38.54 5.96 2.46
N PHE A 171 38.85 5.00 3.35
CA PHE A 171 38.17 3.69 3.36
C PHE A 171 36.69 3.76 3.77
N SER A 172 36.33 4.69 4.67
CA SER A 172 34.95 4.87 5.11
C SER A 172 34.09 5.53 4.03
N VAL A 173 34.64 6.52 3.32
CA VAL A 173 33.97 7.20 2.20
C VAL A 173 33.81 6.25 1.00
N GLU A 174 34.80 5.42 0.69
CA GLU A 174 34.74 4.52 -0.46
C GLU A 174 33.73 3.38 -0.26
N ARG A 175 33.66 2.77 0.94
CA ARG A 175 32.60 1.79 1.26
C ARG A 175 31.21 2.41 1.23
N ARG A 176 31.06 3.62 1.78
CA ARG A 176 29.78 4.33 1.77
C ARG A 176 29.32 4.62 0.35
N LYS A 177 30.21 5.14 -0.51
CA LYS A 177 29.93 5.35 -1.94
C LYS A 177 29.54 4.06 -2.66
N LYS A 178 30.22 2.95 -2.36
CA LYS A 178 29.92 1.65 -2.98
C LYS A 178 28.56 1.10 -2.55
N TYR A 179 28.21 1.24 -1.27
CA TYR A 179 26.89 0.88 -0.75
C TYR A 179 25.78 1.77 -1.32
N GLU A 180 25.98 3.09 -1.33
CA GLU A 180 25.02 4.04 -1.92
C GLU A 180 24.81 3.75 -3.42
N ALA A 181 25.86 3.41 -4.16
CA ALA A 181 25.76 3.01 -5.56
C ALA A 181 25.01 1.68 -5.75
N GLU A 182 25.25 0.68 -4.89
CA GLU A 182 24.54 -0.60 -4.94
C GLU A 182 23.05 -0.44 -4.63
N VAL A 183 22.71 0.37 -3.62
CA VAL A 183 21.31 0.70 -3.28
C VAL A 183 20.64 1.47 -4.42
N ALA A 184 21.32 2.47 -4.99
CA ALA A 184 20.79 3.24 -6.12
C ALA A 184 20.55 2.36 -7.36
N GLU A 185 21.45 1.43 -7.66
CA GLU A 185 21.27 0.51 -8.78
C GLU A 185 20.11 -0.46 -8.52
N LYS A 186 20.00 -1.03 -7.31
CA LYS A 186 18.85 -1.88 -6.94
C LYS A 186 17.53 -1.13 -7.07
N GLU A 187 17.48 0.12 -6.61
CA GLU A 187 16.27 0.96 -6.71
C GLU A 187 15.92 1.26 -8.16
N LYS A 188 16.92 1.52 -9.01
CA LYS A 188 16.71 1.74 -10.44
C LYS A 188 16.17 0.50 -11.14
N VAL A 189 16.73 -0.68 -10.87
CA VAL A 189 16.23 -1.94 -11.46
C VAL A 189 14.81 -2.23 -10.95
N ARG A 190 14.53 -1.99 -9.66
CA ARG A 190 13.19 -2.09 -9.07
C ARG A 190 12.18 -1.17 -9.76
N GLN A 191 12.55 0.09 -9.97
CA GLN A 191 11.70 1.08 -10.63
C GLN A 191 11.40 0.66 -12.08
N GLN A 192 12.41 0.20 -12.82
CA GLN A 192 12.23 -0.32 -14.19
C GLN A 192 11.32 -1.55 -14.23
N ALA A 193 11.45 -2.47 -13.27
CA ALA A 193 10.58 -3.63 -13.17
C ALA A 193 9.12 -3.21 -12.89
N LEU A 194 8.91 -2.27 -11.96
CA LEU A 194 7.59 -1.74 -11.63
C LEU A 194 6.93 -1.02 -12.80
N GLU A 195 7.70 -0.24 -13.57
CA GLU A 195 7.23 0.44 -14.78
C GLU A 195 6.81 -0.57 -15.85
N LYS A 196 7.61 -1.61 -16.08
CA LYS A 196 7.26 -2.70 -17.02
C LYS A 196 6.00 -3.42 -16.60
N TYR A 197 5.90 -3.80 -15.33
CA TYR A 197 4.71 -4.44 -14.76
C TYR A 197 3.47 -3.56 -14.95
N THR A 198 3.55 -2.29 -14.58
CA THR A 198 2.44 -1.34 -14.66
C THR A 198 1.98 -1.17 -16.11
N ALA A 199 2.93 -1.01 -17.04
CA ALA A 199 2.63 -0.90 -18.46
C ALA A 199 1.97 -2.17 -19.02
N PHE A 200 2.47 -3.36 -18.65
CA PHE A 200 1.91 -4.63 -19.07
C PHE A 200 0.49 -4.83 -18.53
N ARG A 201 0.29 -4.64 -17.22
CA ARG A 201 -1.02 -4.72 -16.56
C ARG A 201 -2.03 -3.79 -17.22
N ASP A 202 -1.69 -2.51 -17.34
CA ASP A 202 -2.61 -1.50 -17.87
C ASP A 202 -2.95 -1.82 -19.33
N ALA A 203 -2.00 -2.28 -20.14
CA ALA A 203 -2.25 -2.66 -21.52
C ALA A 203 -3.19 -3.87 -21.64
N VAL A 204 -2.96 -4.93 -20.84
CA VAL A 204 -3.82 -6.13 -20.82
C VAL A 204 -5.26 -5.76 -20.43
N LEU A 205 -5.41 -5.03 -19.33
CA LEU A 205 -6.73 -4.65 -18.82
C LEU A 205 -7.46 -3.69 -19.76
N GLN A 206 -6.75 -2.72 -20.35
CA GLN A 206 -7.33 -1.82 -21.34
C GLN A 206 -7.76 -2.55 -22.61
N ASN A 207 -7.01 -3.55 -23.08
CA ASN A 207 -7.41 -4.32 -24.25
C ASN A 207 -8.69 -5.12 -24.00
N ILE A 208 -8.82 -5.74 -22.82
CA ILE A 208 -10.06 -6.43 -22.43
C ILE A 208 -11.23 -5.43 -22.34
N SER A 209 -10.99 -4.23 -21.79
CA SER A 209 -12.03 -3.20 -21.62
C SER A 209 -12.61 -2.64 -22.93
N LYS A 210 -11.91 -2.80 -24.05
CA LYS A 210 -12.36 -2.30 -25.37
C LYS A 210 -13.36 -3.22 -26.04
N GLU A 211 -13.52 -4.45 -25.54
CA GLU A 211 -14.46 -5.40 -26.12
C GLU A 211 -15.92 -4.97 -25.88
N PRO A 212 -16.76 -4.86 -26.92
CA PRO A 212 -18.11 -4.31 -26.79
C PRO A 212 -19.04 -5.08 -25.84
N SER A 213 -18.77 -6.37 -25.63
CA SER A 213 -19.54 -7.24 -24.73
C SER A 213 -19.10 -7.17 -23.27
N VAL A 214 -18.10 -6.35 -22.94
CA VAL A 214 -17.47 -6.29 -21.62
C VAL A 214 -17.90 -5.03 -20.89
N MET A 215 -18.50 -5.20 -19.71
CA MET A 215 -18.71 -4.10 -18.77
C MET A 215 -17.56 -4.07 -17.77
N VAL A 216 -16.91 -2.92 -17.64
CA VAL A 216 -15.81 -2.73 -16.70
C VAL A 216 -16.36 -2.41 -15.31
N LEU A 217 -16.01 -3.22 -14.31
CA LEU A 217 -16.33 -2.95 -12.91
C LEU A 217 -15.15 -2.35 -12.14
N LYS A 218 -13.90 -2.71 -12.49
CA LYS A 218 -12.67 -2.21 -11.87
C LYS A 218 -11.47 -2.28 -12.83
N LEU A 219 -10.63 -1.24 -12.82
CA LEU A 219 -9.33 -1.16 -13.51
C LEU A 219 -8.30 -0.47 -12.61
N GLU A 220 -8.01 -1.06 -11.46
CA GLU A 220 -7.09 -0.48 -10.47
C GLU A 220 -6.25 -1.57 -9.82
N PRO A 221 -4.99 -1.28 -9.44
CA PRO A 221 -4.10 -2.27 -8.84
C PRO A 221 -4.77 -3.07 -7.71
N GLY A 222 -4.58 -4.39 -7.73
CA GLY A 222 -4.99 -5.29 -6.66
C GLY A 222 -4.16 -5.10 -5.38
N LYS A 223 -4.73 -5.53 -4.24
CA LYS A 223 -4.02 -5.57 -2.95
C LYS A 223 -4.12 -6.97 -2.35
N PHE A 224 -2.96 -7.58 -2.07
CA PHE A 224 -2.79 -8.95 -1.57
C PHE A 224 -3.42 -9.21 -0.18
N ASP A 225 -3.81 -8.16 0.54
CA ASP A 225 -4.40 -8.20 1.87
C ASP A 225 -5.86 -7.69 1.91
N SER A 226 -6.47 -7.50 0.75
CA SER A 226 -7.85 -7.00 0.64
C SER A 226 -8.87 -8.10 0.33
N GLU A 227 -10.14 -7.72 0.18
CA GLU A 227 -11.24 -8.64 -0.11
C GLU A 227 -12.07 -8.14 -1.30
N GLY A 228 -12.81 -9.07 -1.91
CA GLY A 228 -13.69 -8.77 -3.04
C GLY A 228 -12.93 -8.18 -4.23
N ASN A 229 -13.49 -7.13 -4.85
CA ASN A 229 -12.92 -6.53 -6.06
C ASN A 229 -11.52 -5.94 -5.84
N ASP A 230 -11.18 -5.54 -4.62
CA ASP A 230 -9.89 -4.90 -4.33
C ASP A 230 -8.72 -5.88 -4.40
N LEU A 231 -9.01 -7.19 -4.34
CA LEU A 231 -8.00 -8.24 -4.33
C LEU A 231 -7.28 -8.40 -5.68
N VAL A 232 -7.93 -8.04 -6.79
CA VAL A 232 -7.45 -8.30 -8.17
C VAL A 232 -7.29 -7.01 -8.96
N ASP A 233 -6.43 -6.98 -9.97
CA ASP A 233 -6.20 -5.76 -10.76
C ASP A 233 -7.39 -5.33 -11.63
N GLY A 234 -8.14 -6.30 -12.17
CA GLY A 234 -9.24 -6.06 -13.09
C GLY A 234 -10.48 -6.86 -12.72
N VAL A 235 -11.65 -6.22 -12.80
CA VAL A 235 -12.93 -6.90 -12.67
C VAL A 235 -13.84 -6.49 -13.82
N PHE A 236 -14.35 -7.48 -14.52
CA PHE A 236 -15.18 -7.33 -15.70
C PHE A 236 -16.48 -8.11 -15.51
N GLU A 237 -17.58 -7.59 -16.06
CA GLU A 237 -18.86 -8.28 -16.11
C GLU A 237 -19.27 -8.54 -17.55
N ILE A 238 -19.57 -9.80 -17.84
CA ILE A 238 -19.91 -10.30 -19.17
C ILE A 238 -21.06 -11.27 -19.00
N ARG A 239 -22.26 -10.90 -19.45
CA ARG A 239 -23.48 -11.72 -19.34
C ARG A 239 -23.73 -12.25 -17.93
N GLU A 240 -23.74 -11.35 -16.95
CA GLU A 240 -23.93 -11.67 -15.52
C GLU A 240 -22.79 -12.51 -14.91
N GLN A 241 -21.75 -12.87 -15.67
CA GLN A 241 -20.54 -13.48 -15.13
C GLN A 241 -19.54 -12.41 -14.74
N LYS A 242 -19.06 -12.49 -13.50
CA LYS A 242 -18.09 -11.56 -12.95
C LYS A 242 -16.70 -12.17 -13.02
N ILE A 243 -15.86 -11.65 -13.90
CA ILE A 243 -14.54 -12.19 -14.23
C ILE A 243 -13.49 -11.29 -13.60
N ALA A 244 -12.63 -11.90 -12.79
CA ALA A 244 -11.44 -11.26 -12.25
C ALA A 244 -10.23 -11.53 -13.16
N VAL A 245 -9.35 -10.54 -13.26
CA VAL A 245 -8.04 -10.65 -13.93
C VAL A 245 -7.01 -10.11 -12.96
N ASP A 246 -6.01 -10.93 -12.64
CA ASP A 246 -4.95 -10.62 -11.70
C ASP A 246 -3.61 -10.78 -12.41
N VAL A 247 -2.85 -9.70 -12.50
CA VAL A 247 -1.62 -9.63 -13.29
C VAL A 247 -0.42 -9.74 -12.35
N ILE A 248 0.47 -10.66 -12.64
CA ILE A 248 1.61 -11.01 -11.81
C ILE A 248 2.87 -10.88 -12.67
N SER A 249 3.83 -10.08 -12.22
CA SER A 249 5.11 -9.98 -12.92
C SER A 249 6.08 -11.06 -12.48
N THR A 250 6.75 -11.64 -13.46
CA THR A 250 7.84 -12.63 -13.32
C THR A 250 9.20 -11.98 -13.07
N ALA A 251 9.32 -10.66 -13.13
CA ALA A 251 10.60 -9.99 -12.91
C ALA A 251 11.10 -10.20 -11.47
N LEU A 252 12.25 -10.87 -11.30
CA LEU A 252 12.95 -11.27 -10.06
C LEU A 252 12.88 -10.35 -8.82
N ILE A 253 12.71 -9.03 -8.97
CA ILE A 253 12.61 -8.09 -7.83
C ILE A 253 11.20 -8.04 -7.25
N VAL A 254 10.21 -8.42 -8.06
CA VAL A 254 8.83 -8.63 -7.67
C VAL A 254 8.68 -10.03 -7.05
N GLU A 255 9.52 -10.99 -7.44
CA GLU A 255 9.46 -12.39 -7.00
C GLU A 255 9.66 -12.56 -5.49
N ASP A 256 10.64 -11.92 -4.84
CA ASP A 256 10.83 -12.08 -3.38
C ASP A 256 9.61 -11.58 -2.56
N TYR A 257 8.96 -10.51 -3.01
CA TYR A 257 7.77 -9.98 -2.34
C TYR A 257 6.53 -10.82 -2.70
N PHE A 258 6.35 -11.13 -3.97
CA PHE A 258 5.17 -11.85 -4.44
C PHE A 258 5.22 -13.31 -4.01
N THR A 259 6.30 -14.05 -4.21
CA THR A 259 6.40 -15.48 -3.90
C THR A 259 6.10 -15.78 -2.43
N PHE A 260 6.47 -14.89 -1.49
CA PHE A 260 6.13 -15.07 -0.08
C PHE A 260 4.63 -14.89 0.21
N TYR A 261 3.98 -13.89 -0.40
CA TYR A 261 2.55 -13.62 -0.18
C TYR A 261 1.63 -14.37 -1.14
N PHE A 262 2.17 -14.95 -2.21
CA PHE A 262 1.41 -15.57 -3.30
C PHE A 262 0.58 -16.78 -2.85
N PRO A 263 1.06 -17.71 -2.00
CA PRO A 263 0.22 -18.80 -1.49
C PRO A 263 -1.01 -18.30 -0.72
N LYS A 264 -0.83 -17.24 0.10
CA LYS A 264 -1.93 -16.61 0.83
C LYS A 264 -2.90 -15.94 -0.15
N HIS A 265 -2.38 -15.21 -1.13
CA HIS A 265 -3.17 -14.55 -2.17
C HIS A 265 -4.03 -15.53 -2.96
N LEU A 266 -3.47 -16.65 -3.42
CA LEU A 266 -4.21 -17.72 -4.08
C LEU A 266 -5.32 -18.29 -3.19
N THR A 267 -5.03 -18.46 -1.90
CA THR A 267 -6.01 -18.91 -0.91
C THR A 267 -7.16 -17.91 -0.77
N ASP A 268 -6.87 -16.62 -0.70
CA ASP A 268 -7.89 -15.58 -0.56
C ASP A 268 -8.71 -15.42 -1.84
N LEU A 269 -8.09 -15.49 -3.02
CA LEU A 269 -8.80 -15.55 -4.32
C LEU A 269 -9.76 -16.73 -4.39
N SER A 270 -9.32 -17.90 -3.92
CA SER A 270 -10.14 -19.10 -3.92
C SER A 270 -11.38 -18.98 -3.03
N LYS A 271 -11.27 -18.28 -1.90
CA LYS A 271 -12.40 -17.98 -1.02
C LYS A 271 -13.39 -17.06 -1.73
N GLU A 272 -12.92 -16.04 -2.43
CA GLU A 272 -13.78 -15.14 -3.20
C GLU A 272 -14.51 -15.85 -4.35
N ILE A 273 -13.85 -16.78 -5.02
CA ILE A 273 -14.49 -17.64 -6.04
C ILE A 273 -15.53 -18.57 -5.40
N ALA A 274 -15.23 -19.16 -4.24
CA ALA A 274 -16.14 -20.03 -3.51
C ALA A 274 -17.38 -19.30 -2.97
N LYS A 275 -17.23 -18.03 -2.55
CA LYS A 275 -18.33 -17.14 -2.16
C LYS A 275 -19.21 -16.73 -3.34
N GLY A 276 -18.75 -16.91 -4.57
CA GLY A 276 -19.42 -16.45 -5.78
C GLY A 276 -19.15 -14.98 -6.11
N THR A 277 -18.19 -14.33 -5.43
CA THR A 277 -17.78 -12.96 -5.74
C THR A 277 -17.26 -12.84 -7.17
N PHE A 278 -16.54 -13.87 -7.62
CA PHE A 278 -16.06 -14.00 -8.99
C PHE A 278 -16.53 -15.32 -9.58
N THR A 279 -17.06 -15.28 -10.81
CA THR A 279 -17.34 -16.45 -11.63
C THR A 279 -16.04 -17.13 -12.07
N LYS A 280 -14.98 -16.37 -12.37
CA LYS A 280 -13.68 -16.90 -12.79
C LYS A 280 -12.59 -15.88 -12.48
N CYS A 281 -11.36 -16.33 -12.25
CA CYS A 281 -10.20 -15.45 -12.05
C CYS A 281 -9.05 -15.90 -12.95
N TYR A 282 -8.61 -15.05 -13.88
CA TYR A 282 -7.43 -15.32 -14.70
C TYR A 282 -6.19 -14.81 -14.00
N LEU A 283 -5.24 -15.72 -13.72
CA LEU A 283 -3.91 -15.38 -13.25
C LEU A 283 -3.02 -15.16 -14.47
N VAL A 284 -2.60 -13.93 -14.69
CA VAL A 284 -1.90 -13.50 -15.90
C VAL A 284 -0.44 -13.21 -15.58
N PHE A 285 0.48 -13.84 -16.30
CA PHE A 285 1.91 -13.60 -16.17
C PHE A 285 2.48 -12.97 -17.44
N ASP A 286 3.41 -12.04 -17.25
CA ASP A 286 4.11 -11.31 -18.32
C ASP A 286 5.15 -12.13 -19.08
N ASP A 287 5.55 -13.30 -18.55
CA ASP A 287 6.45 -14.25 -19.20
C ASP A 287 6.06 -15.70 -18.84
N ALA A 288 6.75 -16.67 -19.44
CA ALA A 288 6.62 -18.09 -19.12
C ALA A 288 7.06 -18.38 -17.67
N ILE A 289 6.31 -19.23 -16.98
CA ILE A 289 6.54 -19.56 -15.56
C ILE A 289 7.06 -20.97 -15.33
N ASP A 290 7.33 -21.77 -16.37
CA ASP A 290 7.55 -23.22 -16.26
C ASP A 290 8.64 -23.62 -15.24
N ASP A 291 9.71 -22.83 -15.14
CA ASP A 291 10.84 -23.07 -14.21
C ASP A 291 10.87 -22.10 -13.00
N SER A 292 9.78 -21.37 -12.75
CA SER A 292 9.69 -20.37 -11.67
C SER A 292 9.17 -20.93 -10.34
N ASP A 293 9.43 -20.21 -9.24
CA ASP A 293 8.85 -20.57 -7.94
C ASP A 293 7.32 -20.39 -7.90
N PHE A 294 6.78 -19.50 -8.72
CA PHE A 294 5.33 -19.37 -8.93
C PHE A 294 4.69 -20.68 -9.39
N ARG A 295 5.36 -21.41 -10.30
CA ARG A 295 4.82 -22.68 -10.81
C ARG A 295 4.74 -23.74 -9.73
N LYS A 296 5.77 -23.85 -8.89
CA LYS A 296 5.78 -24.77 -7.75
C LYS A 296 4.63 -24.46 -6.79
N VAL A 297 4.47 -23.18 -6.42
CA VAL A 297 3.38 -22.73 -5.54
C VAL A 297 2.01 -23.02 -6.16
N LEU A 298 1.83 -22.79 -7.47
CA LEU A 298 0.58 -23.07 -8.17
C LEU A 298 0.25 -24.57 -8.20
N ASP A 299 1.24 -25.43 -8.44
CA ASP A 299 1.05 -26.87 -8.48
C ASP A 299 0.73 -27.43 -7.08
N GLU A 300 1.42 -26.96 -6.04
CA GLU A 300 1.11 -27.29 -4.64
C GLU A 300 -0.30 -26.83 -4.25
N PHE A 301 -0.65 -25.59 -4.61
CA PHE A 301 -1.98 -25.04 -4.37
C PHE A 301 -3.07 -25.86 -5.08
N ARG A 302 -2.87 -26.22 -6.35
CA ARG A 302 -3.81 -27.04 -7.11
C ARG A 302 -3.98 -28.45 -6.55
N ALA A 303 -2.94 -29.01 -5.94
CA ALA A 303 -2.99 -30.34 -5.32
C ALA A 303 -3.89 -30.38 -4.07
N ILE A 304 -4.01 -29.28 -3.34
CA ILE A 304 -4.82 -29.20 -2.11
C ILE A 304 -6.22 -28.62 -2.33
N MET A 305 -6.42 -27.89 -3.43
CA MET A 305 -7.67 -27.19 -3.71
C MET A 305 -8.71 -28.08 -4.40
N ARG A 306 -9.99 -27.75 -4.18
CA ARG A 306 -11.09 -28.43 -4.88
C ARG A 306 -10.98 -28.19 -6.39
N THR A 307 -11.20 -29.25 -7.17
CA THR A 307 -11.07 -29.23 -8.63
C THR A 307 -11.96 -28.18 -9.31
N ASP A 308 -13.17 -27.94 -8.79
CA ASP A 308 -14.10 -26.95 -9.32
C ASP A 308 -13.62 -25.51 -9.12
N ILE A 309 -12.97 -25.22 -7.98
CA ILE A 309 -12.37 -23.90 -7.72
C ILE A 309 -11.11 -23.73 -8.57
N SER A 310 -10.25 -24.76 -8.62
CA SER A 310 -9.03 -24.73 -9.43
C SER A 310 -9.33 -24.52 -10.92
N ALA A 311 -10.38 -25.14 -11.46
CA ALA A 311 -10.78 -24.98 -12.87
C ALA A 311 -11.25 -23.55 -13.18
N ARG A 312 -11.65 -22.78 -12.16
CA ARG A 312 -12.07 -21.38 -12.27
C ARG A 312 -10.91 -20.40 -12.08
N MET A 313 -9.68 -20.90 -11.90
CA MET A 313 -8.44 -20.13 -11.78
C MET A 313 -7.42 -20.52 -12.87
N PRO A 314 -7.73 -20.32 -14.17
CA PRO A 314 -6.75 -20.59 -15.21
C PRO A 314 -5.55 -19.65 -15.09
N VAL A 315 -4.40 -20.16 -15.53
CA VAL A 315 -3.15 -19.41 -15.63
C VAL A 315 -2.89 -19.15 -17.09
N VAL A 316 -2.57 -17.90 -17.43
CA VAL A 316 -2.28 -17.45 -18.79
C VAL A 316 -0.94 -16.73 -18.76
N THR A 317 -0.07 -17.07 -19.70
CA THR A 317 1.28 -16.51 -19.83
C THR A 317 1.47 -16.01 -21.25
N GLY A 318 2.14 -14.87 -21.43
CA GLY A 318 2.53 -14.39 -22.75
C GLY A 318 2.53 -12.88 -22.87
N ASP A 319 2.73 -12.39 -24.10
CA ASP A 319 2.64 -10.96 -24.40
C ASP A 319 1.20 -10.42 -24.26
N VAL A 320 1.08 -9.10 -24.24
CA VAL A 320 -0.18 -8.38 -24.05
C VAL A 320 -1.26 -8.82 -25.06
N GLU A 321 -0.91 -8.96 -26.34
CA GLU A 321 -1.88 -9.29 -27.39
C GLU A 321 -2.36 -10.72 -27.25
N SER A 322 -1.42 -11.65 -27.05
CA SER A 322 -1.68 -13.07 -26.84
C SER A 322 -2.57 -13.32 -25.61
N VAL A 323 -2.23 -12.70 -24.47
CA VAL A 323 -3.00 -12.81 -23.22
C VAL A 323 -4.40 -12.24 -23.37
N SER A 324 -4.51 -10.99 -23.85
CA SER A 324 -5.81 -10.34 -24.01
C SER A 324 -6.70 -11.16 -24.95
N LYS A 325 -6.18 -11.62 -26.09
CA LYS A 325 -6.91 -12.44 -27.04
C LYS A 325 -7.37 -13.76 -26.43
N MET A 326 -6.52 -14.48 -25.70
CA MET A 326 -6.92 -15.73 -25.03
C MET A 326 -8.06 -15.52 -24.04
N ILE A 327 -7.95 -14.49 -23.20
CA ILE A 327 -9.01 -14.15 -22.24
C ILE A 327 -10.30 -13.82 -22.98
N ILE A 328 -10.26 -12.95 -23.99
CA ILE A 328 -11.43 -12.53 -24.78
C ILE A 328 -12.07 -13.72 -25.53
N GLU A 329 -11.28 -14.57 -26.17
CA GLU A 329 -11.78 -15.76 -26.87
C GLU A 329 -12.46 -16.73 -25.91
N GLU A 330 -11.90 -16.93 -24.71
CA GLU A 330 -12.49 -17.83 -23.73
C GLU A 330 -13.77 -17.25 -23.13
N LEU A 331 -13.84 -15.93 -22.97
CA LEU A 331 -15.06 -15.20 -22.61
C LEU A 331 -16.13 -15.32 -23.69
N ASN A 332 -15.75 -15.31 -24.97
CA ASN A 332 -16.66 -15.50 -26.10
C ASN A 332 -17.09 -16.96 -26.28
N LYS A 333 -16.26 -17.96 -25.95
CA LYS A 333 -16.66 -19.38 -26.01
C LYS A 333 -17.77 -19.71 -25.01
N ALA A 334 -17.76 -19.09 -23.84
CA ALA A 334 -18.83 -19.21 -22.86
C ALA A 334 -20.21 -18.78 -23.42
N ASP A 335 -20.23 -17.91 -24.44
CA ASP A 335 -21.44 -17.53 -25.19
C ASP A 335 -22.08 -18.70 -25.92
N SER A 336 -21.24 -19.46 -26.62
CA SER A 336 -21.69 -20.50 -27.55
C SER A 336 -22.10 -21.80 -26.85
N GLY A 337 -21.62 -22.02 -25.62
CA GLY A 337 -21.78 -23.29 -24.88
C GLY A 337 -23.12 -23.47 -24.16
N ASN A 338 -23.85 -22.39 -23.85
CA ASN A 338 -25.15 -22.48 -23.17
C ASN A 338 -26.35 -22.63 -24.12
N GLY A 339 -26.11 -22.69 -25.43
CA GLY A 339 -27.16 -22.79 -26.46
C GLY A 339 -27.59 -24.22 -26.84
N VAL A 340 -26.91 -25.28 -26.38
CA VAL A 340 -27.19 -26.65 -26.84
C VAL A 340 -27.06 -27.66 -25.68
N GLY A 341 -28.18 -28.12 -25.12
CA GLY A 341 -28.19 -29.38 -24.36
C GLY A 341 -29.05 -29.50 -23.08
N GLY A 342 -29.79 -28.47 -22.68
CA GLY A 342 -30.65 -28.52 -21.49
C GLY A 342 -32.10 -28.90 -21.77
N GLY A 343 -32.34 -29.94 -22.57
CA GLY A 343 -33.68 -30.51 -22.75
C GLY A 343 -34.14 -31.20 -21.46
N PHE A 344 -34.75 -30.43 -20.56
CA PHE A 344 -35.48 -30.98 -19.42
C PHE A 344 -36.64 -31.83 -19.93
N ALA A 345 -36.41 -33.14 -19.97
CA ALA A 345 -37.47 -34.13 -20.05
C ALA A 345 -38.37 -33.96 -18.82
N ASN A 346 -39.59 -33.50 -19.09
CA ASN A 346 -40.69 -33.42 -18.15
C ASN A 346 -41.12 -34.86 -17.78
N PRO A 347 -41.00 -35.32 -16.52
CA PRO A 347 -41.56 -36.61 -16.16
C PRO A 347 -43.06 -36.43 -15.92
N ARG A 348 -43.85 -36.77 -16.94
CA ARG A 348 -45.22 -37.25 -16.72
C ARG A 348 -45.12 -38.63 -16.07
N THR A 349 -45.49 -38.73 -14.80
CA THR A 349 -46.56 -39.59 -14.23
C THR A 349 -46.54 -39.48 -12.73
#